data_AF-A0A1G4EC88-F1
#
_entry.id   AF-A0A1G4EC88-F1
#
_cell.length_a   1.000
_cell.length_b   1.000
_cell.length_c   1.000
_cell.angle_alpha   90.00
_cell.angle_beta   90.00
_cell.angle_gamma   90.00
#
_symmetry.space_group_name_H-M   'P 1'
#
loop_
_entity.id
_entity.type
_entity.pdbx_description
1 polymer ?
#
loop_
_entity_poly.entity_id
_entity_poly.type
_entity_poly.pdbx_seq_one_letter_code
_entity_poly.pdbx_strand_id
1 'polypeptide(L)'
;MTTSPVKTLEEAAKDVELHKVHPENFFSELGKSSTFDGLCNGIELKVGFKRTEVKELCSKLVRVLEKLSKAGDSERNKYCSYVRYWLYEQISKIHTNKSAKIADVPFFDKLILAWTVISMAKLSKCKPENNIKDIKLDELKKRIFSYIYFKNIDKIKKISTENGTDCDKYLTYLKSFKSVHEEYKDKLCGESTVLSQKNGTDYFHCNDKDTNRFSSRSKLIEFINYCNNNNCSNCNKTSNNCNNSNCNATNSNNNCINCINCINYTK
;
A
#
# COMPACT_ATOMS: atom_id res chain seq x y z
N MET A 1 0.59 0.80 -33.91
CA MET A 1 0.02 0.96 -32.56
C MET A 1 1.16 1.11 -31.58
N THR A 2 1.44 2.33 -31.13
CA THR A 2 2.39 2.61 -30.05
C THR A 2 1.64 2.39 -28.74
N THR A 3 1.82 1.23 -28.12
CA THR A 3 1.31 0.98 -26.76
C THR A 3 1.99 1.98 -25.83
N SER A 4 1.22 2.90 -25.26
CA SER A 4 1.68 3.77 -24.17
C SER A 4 2.30 2.89 -23.07
N PRO A 5 3.46 3.25 -22.49
CA PRO A 5 4.11 2.41 -21.50
C PRO A 5 3.19 2.15 -20.31
N VAL A 6 3.04 0.87 -19.96
CA VAL A 6 2.25 0.44 -18.80
C VAL A 6 2.84 1.09 -17.55
N LYS A 7 2.06 1.96 -16.88
CA LYS A 7 2.48 2.58 -15.63
C LYS A 7 2.82 1.53 -14.58
N THR A 8 3.96 1.71 -13.93
CA THR A 8 4.36 0.88 -12.78
C THR A 8 3.35 1.02 -11.64
N LEU A 9 3.26 0.02 -10.75
CA LEU A 9 2.42 0.11 -9.55
C LEU A 9 2.71 1.37 -8.72
N GLU A 10 3.98 1.76 -8.62
CA GLU A 10 4.38 2.95 -7.87
C GLU A 10 3.87 4.25 -8.50
N GLU A 11 3.93 4.37 -9.83
CA GLU A 11 3.39 5.54 -10.54
C GLU A 11 1.87 5.57 -10.46
N ALA A 12 1.21 4.44 -10.72
CA ALA A 12 -0.24 4.35 -10.66
C ALA A 12 -0.78 4.63 -9.24
N ALA A 13 -0.07 4.16 -8.21
CA ALA A 13 -0.41 4.47 -6.82
C ALA A 13 -0.18 5.95 -6.48
N LYS A 14 0.75 6.66 -7.12
CA LYS A 14 0.94 8.11 -6.91
C LYS A 14 -0.27 8.89 -7.40
N ASP A 15 -0.80 8.54 -8.57
CA ASP A 15 -1.94 9.21 -9.20
C ASP A 15 -3.22 9.17 -8.36
N VAL A 16 -3.36 8.15 -7.51
CA VAL A 16 -4.51 7.97 -6.60
C VAL A 16 -4.16 8.23 -5.14
N GLU A 17 -2.98 8.79 -4.89
CA GLU A 17 -2.44 9.05 -3.56
C GLU A 17 -2.36 7.80 -2.66
N LEU A 18 -2.18 6.59 -3.19
CA LEU A 18 -2.03 5.35 -2.42
C LEU A 18 -0.58 4.82 -2.43
N HIS A 19 0.40 5.68 -2.71
CA HIS A 19 1.82 5.32 -2.84
C HIS A 19 2.62 5.35 -1.53
N LYS A 20 2.04 5.92 -0.47
CA LYS A 20 2.70 6.10 0.81
C LYS A 20 1.74 5.84 1.96
N VAL A 21 2.29 5.43 3.08
CA VAL A 21 1.53 5.29 4.33
C VAL A 21 1.21 6.71 4.80
N HIS A 22 -0.04 7.14 4.58
CA HIS A 22 -0.45 8.52 4.83
C HIS A 22 -0.30 8.86 6.29
N PRO A 23 0.42 9.96 6.63
CA PRO A 23 0.60 10.38 8.02
C PRO A 23 -0.76 10.53 8.68
N GLU A 24 -1.14 9.54 9.48
CA GLU A 24 -2.31 9.66 10.34
C GLU A 24 -2.01 10.78 11.35
N ASN A 25 -3.03 11.53 11.80
CA ASN A 25 -2.91 12.60 12.81
C ASN A 25 -2.11 12.17 14.06
N PHE A 26 -1.99 10.87 14.28
CA PHE A 26 -1.11 10.28 15.25
C PHE A 26 0.35 10.79 15.19
N PHE A 27 0.90 11.07 14.00
CA PHE A 27 2.28 11.52 13.80
C PHE A 27 2.47 13.04 13.85
N SER A 28 1.40 13.84 13.76
CA SER A 28 1.52 15.31 13.71
C SER A 28 1.77 15.96 15.08
N GLU A 29 1.56 15.22 16.18
CA GLU A 29 1.68 15.74 17.55
C GLU A 29 2.80 15.02 18.33
N LEU A 30 3.92 14.71 17.68
CA LEU A 30 5.05 14.11 18.38
C LEU A 30 5.72 15.15 19.28
N GLY A 31 5.93 14.79 20.55
CA GLY A 31 6.68 15.61 21.50
C GLY A 31 8.09 15.92 21.00
N LYS A 32 8.67 17.03 21.49
CA LYS A 32 10.02 17.48 21.12
C LYS A 32 11.12 16.50 21.54
N SER A 33 10.88 15.69 22.56
CA SER A 33 11.80 14.69 23.09
C SER A 33 11.07 13.44 23.57
N SER A 34 11.84 12.36 23.75
CA SER A 34 11.40 11.10 24.34
C SER A 34 12.33 10.70 25.48
N THR A 35 11.76 10.04 26.49
CA THR A 35 12.56 9.37 27.54
C THR A 35 13.47 8.27 26.99
N PHE A 36 13.23 7.83 25.76
CA PHE A 36 13.99 6.80 25.06
C PHE A 36 14.92 7.34 23.97
N ASP A 37 15.06 8.67 23.82
CA ASP A 37 15.93 9.26 22.78
C ASP A 37 17.38 8.73 22.87
N GLY A 38 17.85 8.36 24.08
CA GLY A 38 19.17 7.75 24.29
C GLY A 38 19.39 6.42 23.56
N LEU A 39 18.33 5.67 23.22
CA LEU A 39 18.44 4.44 22.41
C LEU A 39 18.95 4.72 20.99
N CYS A 40 18.82 5.96 20.52
CA CYS A 40 19.27 6.38 19.20
C CYS A 40 20.73 6.85 19.17
N ASN A 41 21.40 7.01 20.31
CA ASN A 41 22.74 7.58 20.39
C ASN A 41 23.77 6.83 19.54
N GLY A 42 24.37 7.47 18.54
CA GLY A 42 25.39 6.87 17.68
C GLY A 42 24.82 5.97 16.59
N ILE A 43 23.52 6.07 16.26
CA ILE A 43 22.95 5.39 15.08
C ILE A 43 23.46 6.01 13.78
N GLU A 44 23.72 7.32 13.78
CA GLU A 44 24.28 8.07 12.66
C GLU A 44 25.67 7.57 12.24
N LEU A 45 26.42 6.97 13.18
CA LEU A 45 27.75 6.41 12.93
C LEU A 45 27.70 5.08 12.16
N LYS A 46 26.51 4.48 12.02
CA LYS A 46 26.32 3.24 11.24
C LYS A 46 26.33 3.46 9.73
N VAL A 47 26.31 4.71 9.27
CA VAL A 47 26.25 5.06 7.85
C VAL A 47 27.32 6.08 7.46
N GLY A 48 27.82 5.95 6.22
CA GLY A 48 28.74 6.92 5.63
C GLY A 48 28.05 8.21 5.17
N PHE A 49 26.75 8.16 4.86
CA PHE A 49 25.94 9.27 4.36
C PHE A 49 24.52 9.19 4.96
N LYS A 50 23.71 10.25 4.78
CA LYS A 50 22.35 10.36 5.37
C LYS A 50 22.31 10.22 6.89
N ARG A 51 23.37 10.69 7.56
CA ARG A 51 23.54 10.60 9.02
C ARG A 51 22.42 11.26 9.80
N THR A 52 22.02 12.45 9.37
CA THR A 52 20.93 13.24 9.97
C THR A 52 19.60 12.51 9.81
N GLU A 53 19.30 12.00 8.63
CA GLU A 53 18.06 11.30 8.30
C GLU A 53 17.90 10.00 9.10
N VAL A 54 18.99 9.24 9.27
CA VAL A 54 19.00 8.03 10.11
C VAL A 54 18.76 8.36 11.59
N LYS A 55 19.40 9.42 12.10
CA LYS A 55 19.20 9.90 13.47
C LYS A 55 17.76 10.35 13.70
N GLU A 56 17.23 11.18 12.80
CA GLU A 56 15.85 11.63 12.84
C GLU A 56 14.84 10.49 12.75
N LEU A 57 15.08 9.51 11.89
CA LEU A 57 14.22 8.33 11.77
C LEU A 57 14.13 7.59 13.11
N CYS A 58 15.26 7.36 13.78
CA CYS A 58 15.28 6.74 15.09
C CYS A 58 14.54 7.57 16.13
N SER A 59 14.82 8.88 16.21
CA SER A 59 14.14 9.78 17.15
C SER A 59 12.62 9.80 16.91
N LYS A 60 12.17 9.84 15.65
CA LYS A 60 10.74 9.75 15.31
C LYS A 60 10.15 8.41 15.74
N LEU A 61 10.84 7.29 15.48
CA LEU A 61 10.40 5.95 15.89
C LEU A 61 10.20 5.86 17.41
N VAL A 62 11.19 6.25 18.22
CA VAL A 62 11.09 6.12 19.69
C VAL A 62 9.97 7.00 20.26
N ARG A 63 9.77 8.21 19.72
CA ARG A 63 8.69 9.13 20.14
C ARG A 63 7.31 8.58 19.80
N VAL A 64 7.15 8.02 18.60
CA VAL A 64 5.90 7.39 18.15
C VAL A 64 5.57 6.19 19.05
N LEU A 65 6.55 5.34 19.35
CA LEU A 65 6.36 4.20 20.26
C LEU A 65 6.04 4.66 21.70
N GLU A 66 6.71 5.70 22.19
CA GLU A 66 6.36 6.26 23.50
C GLU A 66 4.94 6.83 23.52
N LYS A 67 4.50 7.53 22.47
CA LYS A 67 3.12 8.00 22.35
C LYS A 67 2.13 6.83 22.36
N LEU A 68 2.40 5.78 21.58
CA LEU A 68 1.57 4.56 21.57
C LEU A 68 1.47 3.91 22.94
N SER A 69 2.54 3.96 23.72
CA SER A 69 2.56 3.38 25.06
C SER A 69 1.60 4.06 26.04
N LYS A 70 1.25 5.32 25.76
CA LYS A 70 0.32 6.15 26.52
C LYS A 70 -1.11 6.11 25.95
N ALA A 71 -1.29 5.58 24.75
CA ALA A 71 -2.59 5.46 24.10
C ALA A 71 -3.41 4.27 24.63
N GLY A 72 -4.74 4.34 24.52
CA GLY A 72 -5.63 3.23 24.85
C GLY A 72 -5.44 2.01 23.93
N ASP A 73 -5.90 0.84 24.36
CA ASP A 73 -5.65 -0.44 23.66
C ASP A 73 -6.14 -0.45 22.20
N SER A 74 -7.32 0.11 21.93
CA SER A 74 -7.88 0.19 20.57
C SER A 74 -6.96 0.99 19.63
N GLU A 75 -6.53 2.16 20.09
CA GLU A 75 -5.64 3.05 19.34
C GLU A 75 -4.25 2.41 19.13
N ARG A 76 -3.70 1.85 20.20
CA ARG A 76 -2.42 1.14 20.19
C ARG A 76 -2.39 0.00 19.18
N ASN A 77 -3.45 -0.82 19.15
CA ASN A 77 -3.57 -1.93 18.20
C ASN A 77 -3.72 -1.42 16.77
N LYS A 78 -4.53 -0.37 16.55
CA LYS A 78 -4.74 0.25 15.23
C LYS A 78 -3.44 0.77 14.63
N TYR A 79 -2.62 1.44 15.42
CA TYR A 79 -1.42 2.12 14.93
C TYR A 79 -0.16 1.26 14.96
N CYS A 80 -0.11 0.15 15.70
CA CYS A 80 1.11 -0.65 15.75
C CYS A 80 1.55 -1.17 14.36
N SER A 81 0.63 -1.76 13.60
CA SER A 81 0.91 -2.16 12.21
C SER A 81 1.22 -0.95 11.33
N TYR A 82 0.56 0.18 11.56
CA TYR A 82 0.88 1.41 10.83
C TYR A 82 2.35 1.81 11.04
N VAL A 83 2.84 1.85 12.29
CA VAL A 83 4.22 2.21 12.62
C VAL A 83 5.22 1.29 11.92
N ARG A 84 4.89 0.00 11.84
CA ARG A 84 5.70 -1.00 11.13
C ARG A 84 5.91 -0.62 9.66
N TYR A 85 4.82 -0.41 8.92
CA TYR A 85 4.90 -0.10 7.49
C TYR A 85 5.47 1.29 7.23
N TRP A 86 5.17 2.26 8.08
CA TRP A 86 5.80 3.58 8.04
C TRP A 86 7.33 3.48 8.21
N LEU A 87 7.81 2.66 9.14
CA LEU A 87 9.25 2.48 9.37
C LEU A 87 9.92 1.87 8.14
N TYR A 88 9.34 0.82 7.55
CA TYR A 88 9.88 0.18 6.35
C TYR A 88 9.90 1.13 5.14
N GLU A 89 8.89 1.98 5.02
CA GLU A 89 8.86 3.04 4.01
C GLU A 89 10.03 4.02 4.21
N GLN A 90 10.28 4.50 5.44
CA GLN A 90 11.38 5.42 5.70
C GLN A 90 12.75 4.77 5.48
N ILE A 91 12.92 3.51 5.89
CA ILE A 91 14.15 2.75 5.63
C ILE A 91 14.43 2.69 4.12
N SER A 92 13.41 2.40 3.31
CA SER A 92 13.53 2.30 1.85
C SER A 92 13.85 3.63 1.16
N LYS A 93 13.56 4.79 1.79
CA LYS A 93 13.99 6.11 1.30
C LYS A 93 15.46 6.39 1.60
N ILE A 94 15.97 5.86 2.70
CA ILE A 94 17.36 6.05 3.11
C ILE A 94 18.26 5.06 2.37
N HIS A 95 17.92 3.77 2.41
CA HIS A 95 18.64 2.67 1.77
C HIS A 95 17.94 2.24 0.48
N THR A 96 18.48 2.68 -0.66
CA THR A 96 17.80 2.58 -1.96
C THR A 96 18.04 1.25 -2.71
N ASN A 97 18.95 0.39 -2.24
CA ASN A 97 19.18 -0.92 -2.84
C ASN A 97 17.98 -1.85 -2.57
N LYS A 98 17.07 -1.94 -3.53
CA LYS A 98 15.81 -2.68 -3.39
C LYS A 98 16.00 -4.18 -3.20
N SER A 99 17.08 -4.78 -3.69
CA SER A 99 17.34 -6.21 -3.57
C SER A 99 18.02 -6.61 -2.26
N ALA A 100 18.49 -5.63 -1.46
CA ALA A 100 19.10 -5.90 -0.16
C ALA A 100 18.08 -6.50 0.81
N LYS A 101 18.53 -7.40 1.68
CA LYS A 101 17.74 -7.81 2.83
C LYS A 101 17.67 -6.64 3.81
N ILE A 102 16.59 -6.52 4.56
CA ILE A 102 16.48 -5.45 5.55
C ILE A 102 17.55 -5.58 6.65
N ALA A 103 18.01 -6.80 6.96
CA ALA A 103 19.13 -7.01 7.87
C ALA A 103 20.46 -6.43 7.37
N ASP A 104 20.63 -6.28 6.06
CA ASP A 104 21.84 -5.70 5.47
C ASP A 104 21.84 -4.15 5.56
N VAL A 105 20.73 -3.54 5.97
CA VAL A 105 20.63 -2.10 6.18
C VAL A 105 21.41 -1.74 7.45
N PRO A 106 22.50 -0.92 7.37
CA PRO A 106 23.47 -0.80 8.47
C PRO A 106 22.93 -0.31 9.82
N PHE A 107 21.81 0.42 9.80
CA PHE A 107 21.18 0.99 10.99
C PHE A 107 19.94 0.22 11.45
N PHE A 108 19.54 -0.84 10.75
CA PHE A 108 18.29 -1.56 11.02
C PHE A 108 18.27 -2.25 12.38
N ASP A 109 19.31 -3.02 12.72
CA ASP A 109 19.38 -3.72 14.00
C ASP A 109 19.24 -2.76 15.20
N LYS A 110 19.74 -1.53 15.06
CA LYS A 110 19.61 -0.51 16.10
C LYS A 110 18.18 0.03 16.23
N LEU A 111 17.47 0.22 15.12
CA LEU A 111 16.05 0.57 15.15
C LEU A 111 15.22 -0.54 15.80
N ILE A 112 15.49 -1.81 15.46
CA ILE A 112 14.79 -2.96 16.04
C ILE A 112 15.09 -3.13 17.51
N LEU A 113 16.34 -2.91 17.94
CA LEU A 113 16.72 -2.91 19.35
C LEU A 113 15.94 -1.83 20.12
N ALA A 114 15.92 -0.59 19.61
CA ALA A 114 15.21 0.52 20.24
C ALA A 114 13.71 0.21 20.38
N TRP A 115 13.08 -0.31 19.31
CA TRP A 115 11.69 -0.72 19.35
C TRP A 115 11.48 -1.83 20.40
N THR A 116 12.29 -2.90 20.37
CA THR A 116 12.17 -4.03 21.28
C THR A 116 12.22 -3.62 22.75
N VAL A 117 13.16 -2.74 23.12
CA VAL A 117 13.28 -2.20 24.48
C VAL A 117 12.00 -1.48 24.92
N ILE A 118 11.47 -0.60 24.07
CA ILE A 118 10.22 0.14 24.39
C ILE A 118 9.02 -0.81 24.45
N SER A 119 8.95 -1.78 23.55
CA SER A 119 7.92 -2.83 23.52
C SER A 119 7.86 -3.63 24.82
N MET A 120 9.01 -4.09 25.30
CA MET A 120 9.09 -4.84 26.55
C MET A 120 8.71 -3.99 27.76
N ALA A 121 9.12 -2.72 27.76
CA ALA A 121 8.87 -1.83 28.90
C ALA A 121 7.41 -1.35 28.98
N LYS A 122 6.77 -1.02 27.85
CA LYS A 122 5.49 -0.28 27.87
C LYS A 122 4.44 -0.71 26.83
N LEU A 123 4.77 -1.64 25.93
CA LEU A 123 4.01 -1.88 24.69
C LEU A 123 3.86 -3.38 24.36
N SER A 124 3.62 -4.23 25.37
CA SER A 124 3.74 -5.70 25.30
C SER A 124 3.21 -6.40 24.04
N LYS A 125 2.16 -5.89 23.38
CA LYS A 125 1.60 -6.42 22.11
C LYS A 125 2.16 -5.80 20.83
N CYS A 126 2.71 -4.58 20.90
CA CYS A 126 3.26 -3.88 19.75
C CYS A 126 4.76 -4.11 19.63
N LYS A 127 5.16 -5.18 18.92
CA LYS A 127 6.55 -5.60 18.73
C LYS A 127 6.98 -5.52 17.26
N PRO A 128 8.30 -5.46 17.00
CA PRO A 128 8.85 -5.74 15.68
C PRO A 128 8.30 -7.04 15.09
N GLU A 129 8.23 -7.12 13.75
CA GLU A 129 7.86 -8.35 13.07
C GLU A 129 8.92 -9.44 13.29
N ASN A 130 8.48 -10.64 13.63
CA ASN A 130 9.36 -11.80 13.76
C ASN A 130 9.88 -12.23 12.37
N ASN A 131 11.12 -12.71 12.30
CA ASN A 131 11.74 -13.23 11.07
C ASN A 131 11.81 -12.24 9.90
N ILE A 132 11.71 -10.93 10.17
CA ILE A 132 11.77 -9.89 9.14
C ILE A 132 13.16 -9.74 8.50
N LYS A 133 14.21 -10.24 9.17
CA LYS A 133 15.62 -10.03 8.79
C LYS A 133 15.95 -10.48 7.36
N ASP A 134 15.36 -11.59 6.91
CA ASP A 134 15.61 -12.15 5.58
C ASP A 134 14.75 -11.56 4.47
N ILE A 135 13.82 -10.65 4.80
CA ILE A 135 12.93 -10.03 3.84
C ILE A 135 13.66 -8.92 3.10
N LYS A 136 13.57 -8.95 1.77
CA LYS A 136 14.13 -7.92 0.89
C LYS A 136 13.31 -6.63 0.90
N LEU A 137 13.95 -5.50 0.62
CA LEU A 137 13.27 -4.20 0.59
C LEU A 137 12.20 -4.10 -0.52
N ASP A 138 12.36 -4.81 -1.65
CA ASP A 138 11.34 -4.90 -2.71
C ASP A 138 10.07 -5.65 -2.26
N GLU A 139 10.23 -6.75 -1.52
CA GLU A 139 9.15 -7.48 -0.89
C GLU A 139 8.44 -6.62 0.17
N LEU A 140 9.19 -5.90 1.02
CA LEU A 140 8.60 -4.93 1.95
C LEU A 140 7.80 -3.85 1.24
N LYS A 141 8.26 -3.38 0.08
CA LYS A 141 7.53 -2.41 -0.74
C LYS A 141 6.20 -2.98 -1.23
N LYS A 142 6.16 -4.25 -1.67
CA LYS A 142 4.90 -4.94 -2.01
C LYS A 142 3.96 -5.04 -0.81
N ARG A 143 4.49 -5.39 0.38
CA ARG A 143 3.70 -5.42 1.62
C ARG A 143 3.11 -4.06 1.98
N ILE A 144 3.88 -2.97 1.81
CA ILE A 144 3.39 -1.60 2.02
C ILE A 144 2.22 -1.27 1.08
N PHE A 145 2.34 -1.56 -0.22
CA PHE A 145 1.23 -1.34 -1.16
C PHE A 145 -0.01 -2.16 -0.78
N SER A 146 0.19 -3.43 -0.39
CA SER A 146 -0.90 -4.29 0.06
C SER A 146 -1.58 -3.74 1.31
N TYR A 147 -0.79 -3.34 2.31
CA TYR A 147 -1.30 -2.71 3.53
C TYR A 147 -2.11 -1.45 3.23
N ILE A 148 -1.60 -0.55 2.38
CA ILE A 148 -2.28 0.69 1.99
C ILE A 148 -3.60 0.37 1.27
N TYR A 149 -3.60 -0.60 0.36
CA TYR A 149 -4.81 -1.05 -0.34
C TYR A 149 -5.91 -1.45 0.65
N PHE A 150 -5.60 -2.36 1.58
CA PHE A 150 -6.58 -2.84 2.56
C PHE A 150 -7.04 -1.76 3.52
N LYS A 151 -6.16 -0.84 3.90
CA LYS A 151 -6.49 0.30 4.77
C LYS A 151 -7.43 1.30 4.09
N ASN A 152 -7.36 1.42 2.77
CA ASN A 152 -8.14 2.39 1.99
C ASN A 152 -9.29 1.74 1.19
N ILE A 153 -9.64 0.50 1.52
CA ILE A 153 -10.60 -0.29 0.77
C ILE A 153 -11.99 0.36 0.64
N ASP A 154 -12.46 1.05 1.69
CA ASP A 154 -13.74 1.74 1.68
C ASP A 154 -13.70 3.04 0.88
N LYS A 155 -12.56 3.73 0.85
CA LYS A 155 -12.34 4.89 -0.04
C LYS A 155 -12.37 4.44 -1.50
N ILE A 156 -11.70 3.34 -1.82
CA ILE A 156 -11.70 2.74 -3.16
C ILE A 156 -13.14 2.36 -3.56
N LYS A 157 -13.90 1.70 -2.69
CA LYS A 157 -15.29 1.32 -2.93
C LYS A 157 -16.20 2.51 -3.28
N LYS A 158 -16.07 3.64 -2.57
CA LYS A 158 -16.91 4.82 -2.83
C LYS A 158 -16.74 5.36 -4.25
N ILE A 159 -15.53 5.26 -4.81
CA ILE A 159 -15.26 5.67 -6.19
C ILE A 159 -16.04 4.82 -7.21
N SER A 160 -16.29 3.54 -6.90
CA SER A 160 -17.17 2.68 -7.72
C SER A 160 -18.66 2.86 -7.48
N THR A 161 -19.10 3.76 -6.60
CA THR A 161 -20.53 3.95 -6.36
C THR A 161 -21.01 5.35 -6.67
N GLU A 162 -20.11 6.35 -6.68
CA GLU A 162 -20.48 7.77 -6.70
C GLU A 162 -20.06 8.51 -8.00
N ASN A 163 -20.05 7.85 -9.17
CA ASN A 163 -19.74 8.48 -10.48
C ASN A 163 -18.42 9.27 -10.49
N GLY A 164 -17.34 8.69 -9.96
CA GLY A 164 -16.06 9.38 -9.79
C GLY A 164 -15.34 9.69 -11.11
N THR A 165 -15.00 10.97 -11.32
CA THR A 165 -14.13 11.50 -12.39
C THR A 165 -12.71 10.91 -12.41
N ASP A 166 -12.36 10.08 -11.43
CA ASP A 166 -11.04 9.45 -11.28
C ASP A 166 -11.05 7.92 -11.52
N CYS A 167 -12.13 7.34 -12.08
CA CYS A 167 -12.20 5.89 -12.37
C CYS A 167 -10.97 5.40 -13.17
N ASP A 168 -10.49 6.17 -14.15
CA ASP A 168 -9.33 5.79 -14.97
C ASP A 168 -8.03 5.64 -14.17
N LYS A 169 -7.80 6.55 -13.21
CA LYS A 169 -6.61 6.50 -12.35
C LYS A 169 -6.69 5.30 -11.41
N TYR A 170 -7.84 5.09 -10.78
CA TYR A 170 -8.06 3.95 -9.89
C TYR A 170 -8.05 2.61 -10.63
N LEU A 171 -8.61 2.54 -11.83
CA LEU A 171 -8.54 1.38 -12.70
C LEU A 171 -7.09 1.04 -13.06
N THR A 172 -6.29 2.06 -13.41
CA THR A 172 -4.86 1.90 -13.69
C THR A 172 -4.13 1.36 -12.46
N TYR A 173 -4.37 1.96 -11.28
CA TYR A 173 -3.81 1.49 -10.02
C TYR A 173 -4.17 0.03 -9.72
N LEU A 174 -5.45 -0.34 -9.81
CA LEU A 174 -5.92 -1.69 -9.50
C LEU A 174 -5.39 -2.73 -10.49
N LYS A 175 -5.31 -2.38 -11.79
CA LYS A 175 -4.67 -3.23 -12.80
C LYS A 175 -3.19 -3.46 -12.48
N SER A 176 -2.45 -2.42 -12.12
CA SER A 176 -1.03 -2.54 -11.74
C SER A 176 -0.84 -3.28 -10.41
N PHE A 177 -1.79 -3.20 -9.47
CA PHE A 177 -1.74 -3.91 -8.17
C PHE A 177 -2.15 -5.38 -8.26
N LYS A 178 -2.94 -5.76 -9.28
CA LYS A 178 -3.49 -7.11 -9.46
C LYS A 178 -2.45 -8.22 -9.30
N SER A 179 -1.27 -8.07 -9.91
CA SER A 179 -0.21 -9.09 -9.82
C SER A 179 0.29 -9.30 -8.38
N VAL A 180 0.44 -8.23 -7.60
CA VAL A 180 0.84 -8.31 -6.18
C VAL A 180 -0.27 -8.95 -5.35
N HIS A 181 -1.53 -8.62 -5.63
CA HIS A 181 -2.67 -9.20 -4.94
C HIS A 181 -2.79 -10.71 -5.19
N GLU A 182 -2.67 -11.14 -6.45
CA GLU A 182 -2.72 -12.56 -6.82
C GLU A 182 -1.54 -13.33 -6.22
N GLU A 183 -0.32 -12.77 -6.28
CA GLU A 183 0.87 -13.37 -5.65
C GLU A 183 0.67 -13.62 -4.15
N TYR A 184 0.15 -12.65 -3.40
CA TYR A 184 -0.10 -12.83 -1.97
C TYR A 184 -1.27 -13.75 -1.68
N LYS A 185 -2.33 -13.72 -2.49
CA LYS A 185 -3.43 -14.67 -2.36
C LYS A 185 -2.92 -16.11 -2.47
N ASP A 186 -2.12 -16.39 -3.48
CA ASP A 186 -1.61 -17.74 -3.72
C ASP A 186 -0.64 -18.18 -2.61
N LYS A 187 0.25 -17.29 -2.17
CA LYS A 187 1.25 -17.59 -1.13
C LYS A 187 0.70 -17.73 0.28
N LEU A 188 -0.32 -16.95 0.63
CA LEU A 188 -0.79 -16.81 2.02
C LEU A 188 -2.13 -17.50 2.29
N CYS A 189 -2.96 -17.71 1.25
CA CYS A 189 -4.35 -18.12 1.39
C CYS A 189 -4.70 -19.45 0.71
N GLY A 190 -3.72 -20.17 0.15
CA GLY A 190 -3.93 -21.49 -0.45
C GLY A 190 -4.04 -22.61 0.59
N GLU A 191 -4.89 -23.61 0.34
CA GLU A 191 -5.06 -24.79 1.21
C GLU A 191 -3.78 -25.64 1.34
N SER A 192 -2.87 -25.57 0.35
CA SER A 192 -1.65 -26.40 0.26
C SER A 192 -0.33 -25.65 0.52
N THR A 193 -0.35 -24.38 0.93
CA THR A 193 0.90 -23.65 1.19
C THR A 193 1.37 -23.81 2.62
N VAL A 194 2.67 -24.08 2.82
CA VAL A 194 3.37 -24.15 4.13
C VAL A 194 3.15 -22.89 5.00
N LEU A 195 2.78 -21.78 4.38
CA LEU A 195 2.51 -20.48 5.00
C LEU A 195 1.02 -20.16 5.17
N SER A 196 0.10 -21.12 5.01
CA SER A 196 -1.34 -20.84 5.10
C SER A 196 -1.71 -20.32 6.50
N GLN A 197 -1.85 -19.00 6.60
CA GLN A 197 -2.35 -18.36 7.79
C GLN A 197 -3.86 -18.33 7.60
N LYS A 198 -4.61 -19.15 8.37
CA LYS A 198 -6.09 -19.24 8.28
C LYS A 198 -6.81 -17.87 8.25
N ASN A 199 -6.18 -16.81 8.76
CA ASN A 199 -6.71 -15.44 8.78
C ASN A 199 -5.92 -14.41 7.94
N GLY A 200 -4.84 -14.82 7.26
CA GLY A 200 -3.90 -13.92 6.58
C GLY A 200 -2.92 -13.20 7.51
N THR A 201 -2.23 -12.20 6.98
CA THR A 201 -1.27 -11.31 7.66
C THR A 201 -1.88 -9.91 7.86
N ASP A 202 -1.20 -9.01 8.57
CA ASP A 202 -1.68 -7.64 8.74
C ASP A 202 -1.59 -6.77 7.46
N TYR A 203 -0.83 -7.22 6.45
CA TYR A 203 -0.77 -6.58 5.13
C TYR A 203 -1.63 -7.28 4.08
N PHE A 204 -2.10 -8.50 4.32
CA PHE A 204 -2.92 -9.26 3.37
C PHE A 204 -3.87 -10.22 4.08
N HIS A 205 -5.17 -9.96 3.98
CA HIS A 205 -6.20 -10.78 4.64
C HIS A 205 -6.73 -11.87 3.71
N CYS A 206 -6.80 -13.12 4.20
CA CYS A 206 -7.28 -14.27 3.43
C CYS A 206 -8.80 -14.52 3.52
N ASN A 207 -9.46 -13.99 4.56
CA ASN A 207 -10.86 -14.29 4.80
C ASN A 207 -11.79 -13.59 3.81
N ASP A 208 -12.39 -14.39 2.92
CA ASP A 208 -13.55 -14.07 2.08
C ASP A 208 -14.90 -14.29 2.80
N LYS A 209 -14.89 -14.67 4.10
CA LYS A 209 -16.10 -15.01 4.87
C LYS A 209 -17.11 -13.87 5.00
N ASP A 210 -16.70 -12.63 4.75
CA ASP A 210 -17.61 -11.55 4.42
C ASP A 210 -17.60 -11.37 2.89
N THR A 211 -18.62 -11.90 2.24
CA THR A 211 -18.92 -11.75 0.80
C THR A 211 -19.01 -10.27 0.35
N ASN A 212 -18.79 -9.30 1.23
CA ASN A 212 -18.79 -7.85 1.01
C ASN A 212 -17.42 -7.13 1.12
N ARG A 213 -16.29 -7.82 1.38
CA ARG A 213 -14.95 -7.17 1.41
C ARG A 213 -14.24 -7.22 0.06
N PHE A 214 -13.68 -6.11 -0.41
CA PHE A 214 -12.85 -5.99 -1.64
C PHE A 214 -11.52 -6.78 -1.58
N SER A 215 -11.39 -7.63 -0.56
CA SER A 215 -10.27 -8.54 -0.34
C SER A 215 -10.25 -9.68 -1.37
N SER A 216 -11.43 -10.05 -1.87
CA SER A 216 -11.58 -11.13 -2.83
C SER A 216 -11.17 -10.68 -4.24
N ARG A 217 -10.46 -11.55 -4.96
CA ARG A 217 -10.16 -11.39 -6.40
C ARG A 217 -11.42 -11.06 -7.21
N SER A 218 -12.57 -11.64 -6.82
CA SER A 218 -13.86 -11.40 -7.46
C SER A 218 -14.31 -9.94 -7.38
N LYS A 219 -14.14 -9.24 -6.24
CA LYS A 219 -14.55 -7.84 -6.11
C LYS A 219 -13.59 -6.85 -6.77
N LEU A 220 -12.30 -7.17 -6.79
CA LEU A 220 -11.34 -6.42 -7.59
C LEU A 220 -11.74 -6.44 -9.07
N ILE A 221 -12.13 -7.61 -9.57
CA ILE A 221 -12.65 -7.79 -10.94
C ILE A 221 -13.98 -7.04 -11.13
N GLU A 222 -14.89 -7.11 -10.16
CA GLU A 222 -16.17 -6.39 -10.19
C GLU A 222 -15.98 -4.87 -10.30
N PHE A 223 -15.07 -4.28 -9.51
CA PHE A 223 -14.72 -2.85 -9.61
C PHE A 223 -14.14 -2.50 -10.96
N ILE A 224 -13.20 -3.32 -11.45
CA ILE A 224 -12.58 -3.13 -12.76
C ILE A 224 -13.66 -3.10 -13.84
N ASN A 225 -14.61 -4.04 -13.78
CA ASN A 225 -15.74 -4.10 -14.71
C ASN A 225 -16.68 -2.90 -14.56
N TYR A 226 -16.99 -2.48 -13.33
CA TYR A 226 -17.81 -1.29 -13.07
C TYR A 226 -17.18 -0.03 -13.67
N CYS A 227 -15.89 0.24 -13.40
CA CYS A 227 -15.21 1.40 -13.97
C CYS A 227 -15.14 1.34 -15.49
N ASN A 228 -14.86 0.17 -16.07
CA ASN A 228 -14.89 0.00 -17.52
C ASN A 228 -16.28 0.30 -18.09
N ASN A 229 -17.36 -0.18 -17.46
CA ASN A 229 -18.73 0.06 -17.89
C ASN A 229 -19.16 1.53 -17.72
N ASN A 230 -18.75 2.21 -16.65
CA ASN A 230 -18.99 3.65 -16.47
C ASN A 230 -18.27 4.49 -17.52
N ASN A 231 -17.03 4.14 -17.85
CA ASN A 231 -16.29 4.78 -18.94
C ASN A 231 -17.01 4.57 -20.28
N CYS A 232 -17.56 3.38 -20.53
CA CYS A 232 -18.34 3.09 -21.74
C CYS A 232 -19.72 3.80 -21.74
N SER A 233 -20.37 3.99 -20.58
CA SER A 233 -21.68 4.65 -20.49
C SER A 233 -21.60 6.18 -20.48
N ASN A 234 -20.48 6.77 -20.04
CA ASN A 234 -20.17 8.19 -20.28
C ASN A 234 -19.89 8.47 -21.77
N CYS A 235 -19.35 7.50 -22.53
CA CYS A 235 -19.27 7.63 -24.00
C CYS A 235 -20.66 7.68 -24.65
N ASN A 236 -21.65 6.99 -24.07
CA ASN A 236 -23.04 7.00 -24.58
C ASN A 236 -23.85 8.23 -24.15
N LYS A 237 -23.43 8.99 -23.12
CA LYS A 237 -24.21 10.10 -22.55
C LYS A 237 -23.84 11.49 -23.05
N THR A 238 -22.83 11.64 -23.91
CA THR A 238 -22.63 12.90 -24.65
C THR A 238 -22.30 12.61 -26.11
N SER A 239 -23.26 12.93 -26.98
CA SER A 239 -23.04 13.03 -28.42
C SER A 239 -21.83 13.94 -28.69
N ASN A 240 -20.91 13.46 -29.54
CA ASN A 240 -19.90 14.22 -30.30
C ASN A 240 -18.49 14.42 -29.70
N ASN A 241 -18.13 13.90 -28.52
CA ASN A 241 -16.79 14.18 -27.95
C ASN A 241 -15.95 12.96 -27.53
N CYS A 242 -16.08 11.84 -28.23
CA CYS A 242 -15.03 10.82 -28.17
C CYS A 242 -13.82 11.31 -28.97
N ASN A 243 -12.66 11.50 -28.32
CA ASN A 243 -11.40 11.71 -29.04
C ASN A 243 -11.18 10.57 -30.04
N ASN A 244 -11.12 10.92 -31.33
CA ASN A 244 -11.20 9.99 -32.47
C ASN A 244 -10.13 8.87 -32.43
N SER A 245 -9.06 9.05 -31.67
CA SER A 245 -7.99 8.06 -31.47
C SER A 245 -8.41 6.79 -30.71
N ASN A 246 -9.57 6.79 -30.05
CA ASN A 246 -10.06 5.67 -29.24
C ASN A 246 -11.31 4.98 -29.83
N CYS A 247 -11.70 5.31 -31.06
CA CYS A 247 -12.88 4.75 -31.72
C CYS A 247 -12.52 3.65 -32.72
N ASN A 248 -13.14 2.49 -32.58
CA ASN A 248 -12.97 1.33 -33.47
C ASN A 248 -14.02 1.24 -34.58
N ALA A 249 -15.20 1.85 -34.42
CA ALA A 249 -16.22 1.89 -35.45
C ALA A 249 -17.13 3.10 -35.27
N THR A 250 -17.48 3.76 -36.38
CA THR A 250 -18.42 4.89 -36.42
C THR A 250 -19.66 4.55 -37.24
N ASN A 251 -20.81 5.15 -36.91
CA ASN A 251 -22.02 5.03 -37.73
C ASN A 251 -22.01 6.01 -38.91
N SER A 252 -23.06 5.96 -39.73
CA SER A 252 -23.28 6.88 -40.86
C SER A 252 -23.30 8.37 -40.50
N ASN A 253 -23.43 8.71 -39.21
CA ASN A 253 -23.44 10.08 -38.69
C ASN A 253 -22.09 10.44 -38.01
N ASN A 254 -21.04 9.66 -38.23
CA ASN A 254 -19.72 9.81 -37.59
C ASN A 254 -19.72 9.72 -36.04
N ASN A 255 -20.77 9.16 -35.45
CA ASN A 255 -20.80 8.89 -34.02
C ASN A 255 -20.03 7.61 -33.72
N CYS A 256 -19.18 7.64 -32.69
CA CYS A 256 -18.45 6.46 -32.26
C CYS A 256 -19.42 5.42 -31.66
N ILE A 257 -19.46 4.22 -32.24
CA ILE A 257 -20.29 3.09 -31.78
C ILE A 257 -19.47 2.14 -30.90
N ASN A 258 -18.17 1.99 -31.17
CA ASN A 258 -17.30 1.08 -30.44
C ASN A 258 -16.03 1.81 -30.01
N CYS A 259 -15.81 1.96 -28.70
CA CYS A 259 -14.53 2.43 -28.16
C CYS A 259 -13.55 1.26 -27.98
N ILE A 260 -12.26 1.48 -28.28
CA ILE A 260 -11.17 0.49 -28.18
C ILE A 260 -11.13 -0.22 -26.83
N ASN A 261 -11.44 0.50 -25.74
CA ASN A 261 -11.39 -0.03 -24.38
C ASN A 261 -12.63 -0.86 -23.97
N CYS A 262 -13.67 -0.93 -24.81
CA CYS A 262 -14.93 -1.63 -24.51
C CYS A 262 -15.06 -2.98 -25.27
N ILE A 263 -14.11 -3.35 -26.14
CA ILE A 263 -14.21 -4.53 -27.03
C ILE A 263 -14.24 -5.88 -26.31
N ASN A 264 -13.73 -5.97 -25.07
CA ASN A 264 -13.63 -7.26 -24.38
C ASN A 264 -14.88 -7.67 -23.57
N TYR A 265 -16.02 -6.99 -23.72
CA TYR A 265 -17.23 -7.26 -22.93
C TYR A 265 -18.40 -7.90 -23.69
N THR A 266 -18.17 -8.35 -24.93
CA THR A 266 -19.12 -9.20 -25.65
C THR A 266 -18.47 -10.50 -26.10
N LYS A 267 -18.32 -11.43 -25.16
CA LYS A 267 -18.55 -12.87 -25.38
C LYS A 267 -18.71 -13.58 -24.05
#